data_AF-A0AAU9TQ05-F1
#
_entry.id   AF-A0AAU9TQ05-F1
#
_cell.length_a   1.000
_cell.length_b   1.000
_cell.length_c   1.000
_cell.angle_alpha   90.00
_cell.angle_beta   90.00
_cell.angle_gamma   90.00
#
_symmetry.space_group_name_H-M   'P 1'
#
loop_
_entity.id
_entity.type
_entity.pdbx_description
1 polymer ?
#
loop_
_entity_poly.entity_id
_entity_poly.type
_entity_poly.pdbx_seq_one_letter_code
_entity_poly.pdbx_strand_id
1 'polypeptide(L)'
;MCNVINHCKSYQFADDSAIISTAKDPLETLNKLQSDFDNLNKRCHDSDLVLNATKTKLLDKGSPYAQNKQVSKNLIAHDHSCLHLHNGTNHLSYNNSTTIETESIQSPAFLLRNIYSPLQ
;
A
#
# COMPACT_ATOMS: atom_id res chain seq x y z
N MET A 1 -17.68 -16.49 0.07
CA MET A 1 -16.36 -15.84 0.13
C MET A 1 -16.60 -14.43 0.66
N CYS A 2 -16.33 -14.18 1.94
CA CYS A 2 -16.58 -12.88 2.56
C CYS A 2 -15.45 -11.90 2.20
N ASN A 3 -15.82 -10.65 1.92
CA ASN A 3 -14.97 -9.57 1.39
C ASN A 3 -13.68 -9.37 2.20
N VAL A 4 -12.56 -9.89 1.69
CA VAL A 4 -11.21 -9.66 2.24
C VAL A 4 -10.79 -8.20 2.01
N ILE A 5 -11.21 -7.62 0.88
CA ILE A 5 -10.95 -6.24 0.51
C ILE A 5 -12.28 -5.48 0.61
N ASN A 6 -12.36 -4.50 1.50
CA ASN A 6 -13.59 -3.77 1.82
C ASN A 6 -13.59 -2.32 1.34
N HIS A 7 -12.41 -1.71 1.19
CA HIS A 7 -12.28 -0.29 0.89
C HIS A 7 -11.67 -0.02 -0.48
N CYS A 8 -10.75 -0.88 -0.92
CA CYS A 8 -9.98 -0.75 -2.15
C CYS A 8 -10.62 -1.54 -3.29
N LYS A 9 -10.21 -1.21 -4.51
CA LYS A 9 -10.44 -2.11 -5.66
C LYS A 9 -9.28 -3.10 -5.73
N SER A 10 -9.59 -4.38 -5.92
CA SER A 10 -8.59 -5.43 -6.12
C SER A 10 -8.58 -5.87 -7.58
N TYR A 11 -7.38 -6.05 -8.13
CA TYR A 11 -7.13 -6.63 -9.45
C TYR A 11 -6.19 -7.80 -9.25
N GLN A 12 -6.51 -8.95 -9.84
CA GLN A 12 -5.73 -10.17 -9.69
C GLN A 12 -5.56 -10.84 -11.04
N PHE A 13 -4.36 -11.37 -11.28
CA PHE A 13 -4.05 -12.20 -12.42
C PHE A 13 -3.02 -13.25 -12.01
N ALA A 14 -3.39 -14.53 -12.09
CA ALA A 14 -2.60 -15.63 -11.53
C ALA A 14 -2.27 -15.39 -10.03
N ASP A 15 -1.00 -15.37 -9.66
CA ASP A 15 -0.49 -15.10 -8.31
C ASP A 15 -0.22 -13.61 -8.04
N ASP A 16 -0.30 -12.76 -9.06
CA ASP A 16 -0.12 -11.32 -8.93
C ASP A 16 -1.42 -10.63 -8.49
N SER A 17 -1.30 -9.75 -7.49
CA SER A 17 -2.42 -8.97 -6.94
C SER A 17 -2.03 -7.52 -6.77
N ALA A 18 -2.95 -6.62 -7.15
CA ALA A 18 -2.85 -5.19 -6.91
C ALA A 18 -4.10 -4.69 -6.18
N ILE A 19 -3.90 -3.87 -5.15
CA ILE A 19 -4.97 -3.15 -4.45
C ILE A 19 -4.81 -1.65 -4.71
N ILE A 20 -5.91 -0.99 -5.06
CA ILE A 20 -5.91 0.42 -5.45
C ILE A 20 -6.94 1.16 -4.62
N SER A 21 -6.50 2.25 -3.98
CA SER A 21 -7.34 3.20 -3.26
C SER A 21 -7.15 4.59 -3.84
N THR A 22 -8.22 5.38 -3.85
CA THR A 22 -8.21 6.76 -4.34
C THR A 22 -9.04 7.63 -3.42
N ALA A 23 -8.45 8.67 -2.84
CA ALA A 23 -9.17 9.69 -2.10
C ALA A 23 -8.54 11.08 -2.32
N LYS A 24 -9.25 12.13 -1.90
CA LYS A 24 -8.70 13.50 -1.89
C LYS A 24 -7.61 13.65 -0.83
N ASP A 25 -7.78 12.95 0.30
CA ASP A 25 -6.81 12.92 1.38
C ASP A 25 -5.87 11.70 1.24
N PRO A 26 -4.55 11.92 1.10
CA PRO A 26 -3.59 10.83 1.06
C PRO A 26 -3.59 9.96 2.32
N LEU A 27 -3.86 10.53 3.50
CA LEU A 27 -3.88 9.78 4.75
C LEU A 27 -5.08 8.83 4.82
N GLU A 28 -6.26 9.30 4.42
CA GLU A 28 -7.44 8.45 4.25
C GLU A 28 -7.17 7.28 3.29
N THR A 29 -6.47 7.55 2.19
CA THR A 29 -6.08 6.53 1.21
C THR A 29 -5.17 5.48 1.85
N LEU A 30 -4.15 5.92 2.59
CA LEU A 30 -3.20 5.04 3.26
C LEU A 30 -3.88 4.17 4.32
N ASN A 31 -4.78 4.75 5.14
CA ASN A 31 -5.51 4.01 6.17
C ASN A 31 -6.40 2.90 5.58
N LYS A 32 -7.12 3.21 4.48
CA LYS A 32 -7.92 2.21 3.75
C LYS A 32 -7.04 1.10 3.18
N LEU A 33 -5.90 1.47 2.62
CA LEU A 33 -5.00 0.53 1.97
C LEU A 33 -4.29 -0.37 2.98
N GLN A 34 -3.85 0.16 4.13
CA GLN A 34 -3.31 -0.64 5.23
C GLN A 34 -4.34 -1.63 5.75
N SER A 35 -5.57 -1.18 6.01
CA SER A 35 -6.64 -2.06 6.53
C SER A 35 -6.94 -3.23 5.58
N ASP A 36 -7.02 -2.99 4.28
CA ASP A 36 -7.24 -4.06 3.30
C ASP A 36 -5.99 -4.93 3.07
N PHE A 37 -4.80 -4.35 3.19
CA PHE A 37 -3.54 -5.09 3.11
C PHE A 37 -3.38 -6.06 4.29
N ASP A 38 -3.75 -5.65 5.51
CA ASP A 38 -3.74 -6.52 6.70
C ASP A 38 -4.72 -7.70 6.54
N ASN A 39 -5.92 -7.42 6.02
CA ASN A 39 -6.91 -8.46 5.73
C ASN A 39 -6.41 -9.43 4.65
N LEU A 40 -5.75 -8.92 3.60
CA LEU A 40 -5.15 -9.75 2.56
C LEU A 40 -4.05 -10.63 3.13
N ASN A 41 -3.16 -10.07 3.94
CA ASN A 41 -2.07 -10.80 4.56
C ASN A 41 -2.58 -11.93 5.47
N LYS A 42 -3.59 -11.61 6.30
CA LYS A 42 -4.29 -12.61 7.11
C LYS A 42 -4.91 -13.72 6.25
N ARG A 43 -5.60 -13.35 5.15
CA ARG A 43 -6.22 -14.32 4.25
C ARG A 43 -5.20 -15.24 3.58
N CYS A 44 -4.04 -14.70 3.18
CA CYS A 44 -2.94 -15.48 2.62
C CYS A 44 -2.44 -16.49 3.66
N HIS A 45 -2.24 -16.06 4.91
CA HIS A 45 -1.84 -16.95 5.99
C HIS A 45 -2.87 -18.05 6.28
N ASP A 46 -4.16 -17.73 6.30
CA ASP A 46 -5.25 -18.71 6.45
C ASP A 46 -5.29 -19.74 5.28
N SER A 47 -4.48 -19.57 4.23
CA SER A 47 -4.31 -20.50 3.12
C SER A 47 -2.88 -20.98 2.93
N ASP A 48 -2.05 -20.89 3.98
CA ASP A 48 -0.65 -21.32 3.97
C ASP A 48 0.19 -20.62 2.89
N LEU A 49 -0.22 -19.41 2.48
CA LEU A 49 0.52 -18.52 1.57
C LEU A 49 1.19 -17.39 2.36
N VAL A 50 2.29 -16.88 1.81
CA VAL A 50 3.04 -15.76 2.42
C VAL A 50 3.27 -14.68 1.38
N LEU A 51 2.83 -13.45 1.68
CA LEU A 51 3.16 -12.28 0.87
C LEU A 51 4.63 -11.92 1.07
N ASN A 52 5.36 -11.75 -0.03
CA ASN A 52 6.74 -11.32 0.02
C ASN A 52 6.80 -9.80 0.19
N ALA A 53 6.96 -9.34 1.43
CA ALA A 53 7.04 -7.91 1.75
C ALA A 53 8.16 -7.18 1.00
N THR A 54 9.33 -7.81 0.81
CA THR A 54 10.47 -7.22 0.09
C THR A 54 10.18 -6.98 -1.39
N LYS A 55 9.33 -7.81 -2.00
CA LYS A 55 8.89 -7.65 -3.40
C LYS A 55 7.64 -6.79 -3.53
N THR A 56 6.89 -6.59 -2.45
CA THR A 56 5.66 -5.78 -2.47
C THR A 56 6.03 -4.30 -2.53
N LYS A 57 5.36 -3.56 -3.41
CA LYS A 57 5.65 -2.15 -3.67
C LYS A 57 4.43 -1.28 -3.40
N LEU A 58 4.63 -0.16 -2.71
CA LEU A 58 3.63 0.89 -2.57
C LEU A 58 3.88 1.95 -3.66
N LEU A 59 2.92 2.13 -4.55
CA LEU A 59 3.01 3.06 -5.67
C LEU A 59 2.07 4.23 -5.43
N ASP A 60 2.63 5.45 -5.46
CA ASP A 60 1.84 6.67 -5.36
C ASP A 60 1.78 7.41 -6.70
N LYS A 61 0.56 7.56 -7.21
CA LYS A 61 0.29 8.35 -8.41
C LYS A 61 -0.49 9.61 -8.04
N GLY A 62 0.25 10.64 -7.66
CA GLY A 62 -0.31 11.95 -7.35
C GLY A 62 -0.88 12.66 -8.59
N SER A 63 -1.83 13.56 -8.36
CA SER A 63 -2.26 14.50 -9.40
C SER A 63 -1.12 15.45 -9.74
N PRO A 64 -0.86 15.76 -11.03
CA PRO A 64 0.15 16.75 -11.42
C PRO A 64 -0.18 18.18 -10.92
N TYR A 65 -1.41 18.40 -10.42
CA TYR A 65 -1.88 19.67 -9.88
C TYR A 65 -1.91 19.69 -8.34
N ALA A 66 -1.63 18.56 -7.67
CA ALA A 66 -1.54 18.52 -6.23
C ALA A 66 -0.19 19.11 -5.79
N GLN A 67 -0.20 20.36 -5.34
CA GLN A 67 0.99 21.00 -4.78
C GLN A 67 1.32 20.36 -3.42
N ASN A 68 2.49 19.71 -3.36
CA ASN A 68 3.30 19.44 -2.16
C ASN A 68 2.56 19.21 -0.84
N LYS A 69 1.75 18.15 -0.75
CA LYS A 69 1.58 17.46 0.53
C LYS A 69 2.50 16.25 0.53
N GLN A 70 3.74 16.47 0.98
CA GLN A 70 4.70 15.40 1.22
C GLN A 70 4.28 14.66 2.49
N VAL A 71 3.26 13.81 2.36
CA VAL A 71 2.87 12.86 3.41
C VAL A 71 3.76 11.65 3.24
N SER A 72 4.51 11.29 4.29
CA SER A 72 5.20 10.00 4.32
C SER A 72 4.15 8.89 4.23
N LYS A 73 4.23 8.10 3.17
CA LYS A 73 3.30 7.01 2.86
C LYS A 73 4.05 5.71 3.04
N ASN A 74 3.81 5.05 4.16
CA ASN A 74 4.45 3.80 4.51
C ASN A 74 3.37 2.79 4.82
N LEU A 75 3.46 1.60 4.20
CA LEU A 75 2.68 0.44 4.62
C LEU A 75 3.53 -0.42 5.54
N ILE A 76 2.86 -1.10 6.47
CA ILE A 76 3.46 -2.05 7.37
C ILE A 76 3.08 -3.45 6.91
N ALA A 77 4.06 -4.27 6.56
CA ALA A 77 3.87 -5.69 6.32
C ALA A 77 4.18 -6.48 7.58
N HIS A 78 3.16 -7.16 8.09
CA HIS A 78 3.26 -8.00 9.27
C HIS A 78 3.72 -9.40 8.88
N ASP A 79 4.57 -10.00 9.71
CA ASP A 79 4.89 -11.42 9.60
C ASP A 79 3.76 -12.29 10.18
N HIS A 80 3.85 -13.61 9.91
CA HIS A 80 2.89 -14.58 10.41
C HIS A 80 2.82 -14.60 11.95
N SER A 81 3.90 -14.26 12.65
CA SER A 81 3.92 -14.28 14.12
C SER A 81 3.09 -13.16 14.75
N CYS A 82 2.96 -12.02 14.07
CA CYS A 82 2.24 -10.84 14.55
C CYS A 82 0.70 -10.97 14.47
N LEU A 83 0.17 -11.71 13.49
CA LEU A 83 -1.28 -11.75 13.19
C LEU A 83 -2.10 -12.75 14.03
N HIS A 84 -1.45 -13.70 14.71
CA HIS A 84 -2.10 -14.70 15.58
C HIS A 84 -2.10 -14.31 17.07
N LEU A 85 -1.48 -13.18 17.44
CA LEU A 85 -1.36 -12.69 18.82
C LEU A 85 -2.64 -12.05 19.41
N HIS A 86 -3.78 -12.15 18.72
CA HIS A 86 -5.07 -11.65 19.20
C HIS A 86 -5.95 -12.75 19.82
N ASN A 87 -5.37 -13.52 20.75
CA ASN A 87 -6.11 -14.27 21.77
C ASN A 87 -5.25 -14.46 23.02
N GLY A 88 -5.30 -13.46 23.90
CA GLY A 88 -4.85 -13.58 25.28
C GLY A 88 -3.40 -13.15 25.52
N THR A 89 -3.26 -12.12 26.35
CA THR A 89 -2.05 -11.63 27.04
C THR A 89 -1.22 -10.56 26.33
N ASN A 90 -1.18 -9.40 27.00
CA ASN A 90 -0.37 -8.24 26.71
C ASN A 90 1.12 -8.59 26.82
N HIS A 91 1.86 -8.60 25.71
CA HIS A 91 3.22 -8.06 25.69
C HIS A 91 3.67 -7.79 24.25
N LEU A 92 4.10 -6.56 24.04
CA LEU A 92 4.68 -6.04 22.80
C LEU A 92 5.87 -6.90 22.34
N SER A 93 5.85 -7.28 21.06
CA SER A 93 7.06 -7.49 20.26
C SER A 93 6.75 -7.09 18.82
N TYR A 94 6.81 -5.77 18.55
CA TYR A 94 6.73 -5.16 17.22
C TYR A 94 8.04 -5.36 16.42
N ASN A 95 8.67 -6.53 16.52
CA ASN A 95 10.05 -6.71 16.04
C ASN A 95 10.16 -7.33 14.64
N ASN A 96 9.06 -7.80 14.04
CA ASN A 96 9.09 -8.49 12.75
C ASN A 96 8.13 -7.87 11.72
N SER A 97 8.13 -6.54 11.62
CA SER A 97 7.37 -5.82 10.59
C SER A 97 8.32 -5.25 9.54
N THR A 98 7.98 -5.37 8.26
CA THR A 98 8.73 -4.73 7.17
C THR A 98 7.99 -3.50 6.70
N THR A 99 8.64 -2.35 6.72
CA THR A 99 8.08 -1.12 6.14
C THR A 99 8.22 -1.16 4.62
N ILE A 100 7.10 -1.05 3.92
CA ILE A 100 7.06 -0.86 2.47
C ILE A 100 6.94 0.63 2.22
N GLU A 101 8.05 1.23 1.80
CA GLU A 101 8.13 2.65 1.46
C GLU A 101 7.50 2.92 0.09
N THR A 102 7.00 4.14 -0.07
CA THR A 102 6.43 4.58 -1.35
C THR A 102 7.51 4.78 -2.40
N GLU A 103 7.33 4.15 -3.56
CA GLU A 103 8.07 4.49 -4.77
C GLU A 103 7.26 5.53 -5.57
N SER A 104 7.88 6.67 -5.84
CA SER A 104 7.26 7.76 -6.60
C SER A 104 7.28 7.43 -8.09
N ILE A 105 6.12 7.34 -8.73
CA ILE A 105 6.04 7.23 -10.18
C ILE A 105 5.95 8.63 -10.77
N GLN A 106 7.01 9.10 -11.43
CA GLN A 106 6.95 10.36 -12.17
C GLN A 106 5.96 10.23 -13.33
N SER A 107 4.95 11.11 -13.35
CA SER A 107 4.01 11.17 -14.47
C SER A 107 4.74 11.63 -15.73
N PRO A 108 4.55 10.96 -16.90
CA PRO A 108 5.13 11.41 -18.17
C PRO A 108 4.68 12.83 -18.57
N ALA A 109 3.56 13.34 -18.03
CA ALA A 109 3.13 14.72 -18.23
C ALA A 109 4.10 15.76 -17.64
N PHE A 110 4.91 15.38 -16.63
CA PHE A 110 5.93 16.26 -16.05
C PHE A 110 7.15 16.41 -16.98
N LEU A 111 7.50 15.36 -17.73
CA LEU A 111 8.58 15.41 -18.73
C LEU A 111 8.23 16.34 -19.90
N LEU A 112 6.97 16.41 -20.30
CA LEU A 112 6.51 17.28 -21.40
C LEU A 112 6.57 18.78 -21.07
N ARG A 113 6.56 19.18 -19.78
CA ARG A 113 6.71 20.60 -19.39
C ARG A 113 8.12 21.13 -19.60
N ASN A 114 9.15 20.28 -19.53
CA ASN A 114 10.54 20.71 -19.73
C ASN A 114 10.96 20.76 -21.20
N ILE A 115 10.12 20.28 -22.12
CA ILE A 115 10.38 20.32 -23.57
C ILE A 115 9.69 21.54 -24.21
N TYR A 116 8.62 22.05 -23.58
CA TYR A 116 7.89 23.23 -24.03
C TYR A 116 8.04 24.38 -23.02
N SER A 117 9.25 24.90 -22.87
CA SER A 117 9.42 26.29 -22.41
C SER A 117 9.36 27.16 -23.67
N PRO A 118 8.31 27.99 -23.87
CA PRO A 118 8.31 28.93 -24.99
C PRO A 118 9.45 29.91 -24.76
N LEU A 119 10.31 30.04 -25.77
CA LEU A 119 11.31 31.10 -25.90
C LEU A 119 10.65 32.45 -25.55
N GLN A 120 11.02 33.03 -24.41
CA GLN A 120 10.85 34.45 -24.13
C GLN A 120 12.15 35.17 -24.47
#